data_AF-A0A4R3GWH5-F1
#
_entry.id   AF-A0A4R3GWH5-F1
#
_cell.length_a   1.000
_cell.length_b   1.000
_cell.length_c   1.000
_cell.angle_alpha   90.00
_cell.angle_beta   90.00
_cell.angle_gamma   90.00
#
_symmetry.space_group_name_H-M   'P 1'
#
loop_
_entity.id
_entity.type
_entity.pdbx_description
1 polymer ?
#
loop_
_entity_poly.entity_id
_entity_poly.type
_entity_poly.pdbx_seq_one_letter_code
_entity_poly.pdbx_strand_id
1 'polypeptide(L)'
;MTIIFANRAYAVLHAEMRNVGVHGIGENARRMMDLDHPAWDWVLIAKGMGVDAAGAHSCEQFADLFESALRRRGPFLIEAII
;
A
#
# COMPACT_ATOMS: atom_id res chain seq x y z
N MET A 1 10.73 -7.11 -9.31
CA MET A 1 9.64 -6.11 -9.22
C MET A 1 8.73 -6.52 -8.08
N THR A 2 8.38 -5.57 -7.22
CA THR A 2 7.47 -5.76 -6.08
C THR A 2 6.36 -4.71 -6.18
N ILE A 3 5.12 -5.10 -5.92
CA ILE A 3 3.96 -4.21 -6.00
C ILE A 3 3.25 -4.24 -4.65
N ILE A 4 3.02 -3.07 -4.08
CA ILE A 4 2.25 -2.89 -2.84
C ILE A 4 0.96 -2.17 -3.19
N PHE A 5 -0.18 -2.81 -2.93
CA PHE A 5 -1.49 -2.16 -2.98
C PHE A 5 -1.77 -1.50 -1.63
N ALA A 6 -1.43 -0.23 -1.53
CA ALA A 6 -1.47 0.55 -0.30
C ALA A 6 -2.88 1.11 -0.06
N ASN A 7 -3.74 0.31 0.57
CA ASN A 7 -5.07 0.72 1.07
C ASN A 7 -5.03 1.40 2.46
N ARG A 8 -3.81 1.59 3.01
CA ARG A 8 -3.55 2.21 4.31
C ARG A 8 -4.38 1.62 5.46
N ALA A 9 -4.68 0.32 5.41
CA ALA A 9 -5.43 -0.33 6.47
C ALA A 9 -5.19 -1.85 6.48
N TYR A 10 -5.38 -2.47 7.64
CA TYR A 10 -5.62 -3.91 7.73
C TYR A 10 -7.05 -4.23 7.27
N ALA A 11 -7.32 -4.05 5.97
CA ALA A 11 -8.66 -4.17 5.38
C ALA A 11 -9.29 -5.57 5.57
N VAL A 12 -8.48 -6.62 5.62
CA VAL A 12 -8.95 -7.98 5.93
C VAL A 12 -9.51 -8.04 7.35
N LEU A 13 -8.82 -7.46 8.34
CA LEU A 13 -9.31 -7.42 9.73
C LEU A 13 -10.61 -6.62 9.85
N HIS A 14 -10.72 -5.50 9.12
CA HIS A 14 -11.99 -4.76 9.02
C HIS A 14 -13.13 -5.62 8.46
N ALA A 15 -12.85 -6.44 7.46
CA ALA A 15 -13.85 -7.38 6.91
C ALA A 15 -14.23 -8.47 7.93
N GLU A 16 -13.25 -9.06 8.62
CA GLU A 16 -13.52 -10.08 9.64
C GLU A 16 -14.32 -9.54 10.83
N MET A 17 -14.06 -8.31 11.27
CA MET A 17 -14.86 -7.64 12.32
C MET A 17 -16.33 -7.52 11.90
N ARG A 18 -16.60 -7.16 10.64
CA ARG A 18 -17.97 -7.14 10.10
C ARG A 18 -18.58 -8.53 10.06
N ASN A 19 -17.81 -9.55 9.66
CA ASN A 19 -18.30 -10.94 9.55
C ASN A 19 -18.74 -11.51 10.91
N VAL A 20 -18.10 -11.08 12.01
CA VAL A 20 -18.46 -11.52 13.38
C VAL A 20 -19.53 -10.63 14.06
N GLY A 21 -20.13 -9.69 13.32
CA GLY A 21 -21.23 -8.85 13.80
C GLY A 21 -20.81 -7.59 14.55
N VAL A 22 -19.54 -7.17 14.45
CA VAL A 22 -19.11 -5.86 14.97
C VAL A 22 -19.51 -4.78 13.96
N HIS A 23 -20.58 -4.05 14.27
CA HIS A 23 -21.10 -2.97 13.43
C HIS A 23 -20.40 -1.62 13.64
N GLY A 24 -19.62 -1.50 14.71
CA GLY A 24 -18.84 -0.30 15.03
C GLY A 24 -17.62 -0.68 15.86
N ILE A 25 -16.45 -0.38 15.33
CA ILE A 25 -15.18 -0.52 16.03
C ILE A 25 -14.89 0.75 16.81
N GLY A 26 -14.55 0.60 18.10
CA GLY A 26 -14.16 1.72 18.93
C GLY A 26 -12.88 2.41 18.42
N GLU A 27 -12.66 3.65 18.84
CA GLU A 27 -11.54 4.49 18.39
C GLU A 27 -10.17 3.80 18.49
N ASN A 28 -9.91 3.07 19.58
CA ASN A 28 -8.66 2.36 19.77
C ASN A 28 -8.48 1.21 18.76
N ALA A 29 -9.54 0.45 18.49
CA ALA A 29 -9.49 -0.62 17.49
C ALA A 29 -9.26 -0.05 16.09
N ARG A 30 -9.88 1.09 15.77
CA ARG A 30 -9.62 1.81 14.52
C ARG A 30 -8.16 2.23 14.40
N ARG A 31 -7.56 2.81 15.44
CA ARG A 31 -6.13 3.18 15.46
C ARG A 31 -5.18 1.99 15.31
N MET A 32 -5.60 0.80 15.71
CA MET A 32 -4.81 -0.42 15.51
C MET A 32 -4.94 -0.99 14.09
N MET A 33 -6.03 -0.66 13.39
CA MET A 33 -6.35 -1.22 12.07
C MET A 33 -6.06 -0.29 10.90
N ASP A 34 -6.10 1.02 11.12
CA ASP A 34 -5.80 2.03 10.11
C ASP A 34 -4.31 2.37 10.14
N LEU A 35 -3.70 2.46 8.96
CA LEU A 35 -2.26 2.67 8.74
C LEU A 35 -2.01 4.02 8.03
N ASP A 36 -2.77 5.03 8.41
CA ASP A 36 -2.82 6.35 7.77
C ASP A 36 -2.37 7.51 8.68
N HIS A 37 -1.99 7.25 9.94
CA HIS A 37 -1.58 8.27 10.93
C HIS A 37 -0.23 7.97 11.63
N PRO A 38 0.93 8.34 11.02
CA PRO A 38 1.06 8.84 9.65
C PRO A 38 0.93 7.71 8.63
N ALA A 39 0.55 8.07 7.40
CA ALA A 39 0.55 7.13 6.30
C ALA A 39 1.98 6.67 6.00
N TRP A 40 2.12 5.37 5.76
CA TRP A 40 3.40 4.75 5.48
C TRP A 40 3.88 5.07 4.07
N ASP A 41 5.05 5.69 3.92
CA ASP A 41 5.65 6.01 2.62
C ASP A 41 6.54 4.85 2.15
N TRP A 42 5.98 3.98 1.31
CA TRP A 42 6.68 2.81 0.81
C TRP A 42 7.80 3.16 -0.16
N VAL A 43 7.64 4.25 -0.92
CA VAL A 43 8.66 4.74 -1.86
C VAL A 43 9.91 5.16 -1.11
N LEU A 44 9.76 5.93 -0.03
CA LEU A 44 10.90 6.41 0.77
C LEU A 44 11.64 5.25 1.44
N ILE A 45 10.93 4.26 1.95
CA ILE A 45 11.53 3.08 2.57
C ILE A 45 12.29 2.24 1.56
N ALA A 46 11.70 1.97 0.39
CA ALA A 46 12.36 1.23 -0.68
C ALA A 46 13.68 1.90 -1.09
N LYS A 47 13.66 3.23 -1.25
CA LYS A 47 14.88 4.02 -1.56
C LYS A 47 15.93 3.90 -0.46
N GLY A 48 15.53 3.95 0.81
CA GLY A 48 16.43 3.72 1.95
C GLY A 48 17.08 2.33 1.96
N MET A 49 16.46 1.34 1.31
CA MET A 49 16.98 -0.02 1.13
C MET A 49 17.75 -0.20 -0.19
N GLY A 50 18.02 0.87 -0.94
CA GLY A 50 18.72 0.82 -2.23
C GLY A 50 17.86 0.27 -3.38
N VAL A 51 16.54 0.28 -3.23
CA VAL A 51 15.58 -0.15 -4.26
C VAL A 51 14.89 1.07 -4.86
N ASP A 52 14.98 1.22 -6.18
CA ASP A 52 14.22 2.25 -6.89
C ASP A 52 12.71 2.02 -6.72
N ALA A 53 11.96 3.10 -6.52
CA ALA A 53 10.53 3.01 -6.30
C ALA A 53 9.75 4.22 -6.79
N ALA A 54 8.49 4.01 -7.13
CA ALA A 54 7.53 5.05 -7.51
C ALA A 54 6.12 4.73 -7.04
N GLY A 55 5.35 5.78 -6.74
CA GLY A 55 3.92 5.69 -6.40
C GLY A 55 3.04 5.90 -7.63
N ALA A 56 1.95 5.16 -7.71
CA ALA A 56 0.90 5.30 -8.72
C ALA A 56 -0.42 5.73 -8.07
N HIS A 57 -0.95 6.87 -8.50
CA HIS A 57 -2.24 7.41 -8.05
C HIS A 57 -3.38 7.16 -9.05
N SER A 58 -3.09 6.49 -10.17
CA SER A 58 -4.09 6.10 -11.16
C SER A 58 -3.68 4.81 -11.87
N CYS A 59 -4.64 4.17 -12.54
CA CYS A 59 -4.40 2.97 -13.33
C CYS A 59 -3.42 3.23 -14.49
N GLU A 60 -3.48 4.41 -15.11
CA GLU A 60 -2.58 4.83 -16.20
C GLU A 60 -1.15 4.95 -15.68
N GLN A 61 -0.95 5.66 -14.56
CA GLN A 61 0.36 5.76 -13.93
C GLN A 61 0.91 4.40 -13.52
N PHE A 62 0.05 3.52 -13.01
CA PHE A 62 0.44 2.16 -12.67
C PHE A 62 0.89 1.39 -13.91
N ALA A 63 0.14 1.45 -15.03
CA ALA A 63 0.48 0.78 -16.27
C ALA A 63 1.83 1.26 -16.83
N ASP A 64 2.06 2.57 -16.84
CA ASP A 64 3.32 3.17 -17.30
C ASP A 64 4.51 2.72 -16.44
N LEU A 65 4.34 2.75 -15.11
CA LEU A 65 5.38 2.30 -14.17
C LEU A 65 5.64 0.81 -14.29
N PHE A 66 4.60 0.00 -14.44
CA PHE A 66 4.70 -1.45 -14.60
C PHE A 66 5.48 -1.81 -15.87
N GLU A 67 5.13 -1.19 -17.00
CA GLU A 67 5.84 -1.42 -18.27
C GLU A 67 7.30 -0.96 -18.19
N SER A 68 7.55 0.21 -17.60
CA SER A 68 8.91 0.71 -17.36
C SER A 68 9.72 -0.24 -16.47
N ALA A 69 9.15 -0.70 -15.36
CA ALA A 69 9.80 -1.59 -14.40
C ALA A 69 10.20 -2.93 -15.02
N LEU A 70 9.37 -3.50 -15.91
CA LEU A 70 9.67 -4.75 -16.62
C LEU A 70 10.89 -4.65 -17.54
N ARG A 71 11.20 -3.47 -18.07
CA ARG A 71 12.36 -3.26 -18.96
C ARG A 71 13.66 -2.98 -18.18
N ARG A 72 13.59 -2.74 -16.88
CA ARG A 72 14.74 -2.41 -16.03
C ARG A 72 15.45 -3.68 -15.56
N ARG A 73 16.75 -3.57 -15.31
CA ARG A 73 17.49 -4.57 -14.53
C ARG A 73 17.54 -4.14 -13.07
N GLY A 74 17.35 -5.08 -12.16
CA GLY A 74 17.40 -4.83 -10.71
C GLY A 74 16.02 -4.74 -10.06
N PRO A 75 15.98 -4.58 -8.72
CA PRO A 75 14.75 -4.46 -7.97
C PRO A 75 14.07 -3.11 -8.26
N PHE A 76 12.74 -3.14 -8.28
CA PHE A 76 11.92 -1.93 -8.40
C PHE A 76 10.63 -2.16 -7.61
N LEU A 77 10.20 -1.16 -6.86
CA LEU A 77 8.95 -1.18 -6.10
C LEU A 77 7.93 -0.20 -6.69
N ILE A 78 6.70 -0.67 -6.87
CA ILE A 78 5.54 0.18 -7.18
C ILE A 78 4.63 0.21 -5.96
N GLU A 79 4.35 1.41 -5.45
CA GLU A 79 3.27 1.64 -4.50
C GLU A 79 2.02 2.04 -5.28
N ALA A 80 1.02 1.17 -5.37
CA ALA A 80 -0.29 1.50 -5.93
C ALA A 80 -1.19 2.03 -4.79
N ILE A 81 -1.50 3.32 -4.81
CA ILE A 81 -2.39 3.94 -3.82
C ILE A 81 -3.83 3.62 -4.19
N ILE A 82 -4.58 2.97 -3.29
CA ILE A 82 -5.97 2.53 -3.51
C ILE A 82 -6.91 2.97 -2.38
#